data_AF-A0AAI9Z322-F1
#
_entry.id   AF-A0AAI9Z322-F1
#
_cell.length_a   1.000
_cell.length_b   1.000
_cell.length_c   1.000
_cell.angle_alpha   90.00
_cell.angle_beta   90.00
_cell.angle_gamma   90.00
#
_symmetry.space_group_name_H-M   'P 1'
#
loop_
_entity.id
_entity.type
_entity.pdbx_description
1 polymer ?
#
loop_
_entity_poly.entity_id
_entity_poly.type
_entity_poly.pdbx_seq_one_letter_code
_entity_poly.pdbx_strand_id
1 'polypeptide(L)'
;MASTKWSAEEERRRAFWLVWEIDTFASILSMRPRGLNSQRIIVRLPVSDEAWFSNNPCESPVIPLNPTQVWRVLLDSPNKDERAWFLVANYLMALAYEAASGQQKSQREYSDLASSITYFSHAVSRRYGLETKPPVFTARTFANANWIIGMHLMLANTQACLQILTATPASGFATIGDDYSRILNRWHPEYIAFSHPFFAGTLLSARTYPSTSSSRSLSSSCNQELSALILSHFATFWELGSVLLGEYIRFYIKTIHSV
;
A
#
# COMPACT_ATOMS: atom_id res chain seq x y z
N MET A 1 21.53 -28.15 2.18
CA MET A 1 22.51 -27.18 2.73
C MET A 1 21.95 -26.64 4.03
N ALA A 2 22.71 -26.66 5.12
CA ALA A 2 22.25 -26.09 6.39
C ALA A 2 22.11 -24.56 6.22
N SER A 3 20.94 -24.01 6.58
CA SER A 3 20.71 -22.57 6.61
C SER A 3 21.74 -21.91 7.52
N THR A 4 22.42 -20.88 7.05
CA THR A 4 23.39 -20.15 7.88
C THR A 4 22.66 -19.37 8.97
N LYS A 5 23.40 -18.95 10.00
CA LYS A 5 22.87 -18.08 11.05
C LYS A 5 22.20 -16.82 10.46
N TRP A 6 22.80 -16.22 9.44
CA TRP A 6 22.28 -15.02 8.79
C TRP A 6 20.98 -15.28 8.03
N SER A 7 20.90 -16.33 7.20
CA SER A 7 19.68 -16.66 6.46
C SER A 7 18.51 -16.96 7.40
N ALA A 8 18.77 -17.61 8.55
CA ALA A 8 17.76 -17.85 9.57
C ALA A 8 17.33 -16.56 10.31
N GLU A 9 18.22 -15.59 10.50
CA GLU A 9 17.87 -14.26 11.03
C GLU A 9 17.04 -13.44 10.03
N GLU A 10 17.36 -13.53 8.73
CA GLU A 10 16.57 -12.92 7.66
C GLU A 10 15.17 -13.53 7.55
N GLU A 11 15.04 -14.85 7.71
CA GLU A 11 13.75 -15.53 7.75
C GLU A 11 12.87 -15.01 8.90
N ARG A 12 13.44 -14.87 10.12
CA ARG A 12 12.73 -14.29 11.27
C ARG A 12 12.35 -12.83 11.04
N ARG A 13 13.22 -12.04 10.41
CA ARG A 13 12.95 -10.65 10.03
C ARG A 13 11.76 -10.56 9.08
N ARG A 14 11.71 -11.42 8.06
CA ARG A 14 10.59 -11.51 7.11
C ARG A 14 9.29 -11.96 7.78
N ALA A 15 9.37 -12.95 8.68
CA ALA A 15 8.22 -13.39 9.47
C ALA A 15 7.66 -12.25 10.34
N PHE A 16 8.52 -11.44 10.97
CA PHE A 16 8.08 -10.26 11.71
C PHE A 16 7.31 -9.27 10.82
N TRP A 17 7.83 -8.95 9.63
CA TRP A 17 7.16 -8.03 8.73
C TRP A 17 5.81 -8.56 8.27
N LEU A 18 5.67 -9.86 8.00
CA LEU A 18 4.38 -10.47 7.69
C LEU A 18 3.36 -10.30 8.84
N VAL A 19 3.78 -10.52 10.09
CA VAL A 19 2.92 -10.30 11.27
C VAL A 19 2.53 -8.82 11.39
N TRP A 20 3.48 -7.92 11.15
CA TRP A 20 3.21 -6.48 11.15
C TRP A 20 2.24 -6.04 10.05
N GLU A 21 2.37 -6.61 8.85
CA GLU A 21 1.47 -6.37 7.72
C GLU A 21 0.05 -6.86 8.04
N ILE A 22 -0.09 -8.03 8.68
CA ILE A 22 -1.39 -8.57 9.11
C ILE A 22 -2.05 -7.65 10.15
N ASP A 23 -1.33 -7.26 11.21
CA ASP A 23 -1.84 -6.36 12.26
C ASP A 23 -2.27 -5.02 11.65
N THR A 24 -1.42 -4.43 10.80
CA THR A 24 -1.72 -3.16 10.11
C THR A 24 -2.96 -3.28 9.23
N PHE A 25 -3.05 -4.33 8.41
CA PHE A 25 -4.18 -4.55 7.52
C PHE A 25 -5.50 -4.74 8.29
N ALA A 26 -5.49 -5.59 9.32
CA ALA A 26 -6.67 -5.85 10.14
C ALA A 26 -7.14 -4.59 10.89
N SER A 27 -6.21 -3.80 11.42
CA SER A 27 -6.53 -2.53 12.11
C SER A 27 -7.13 -1.50 11.17
N ILE A 28 -6.58 -1.33 9.96
CA ILE A 28 -7.14 -0.42 8.94
C ILE A 28 -8.56 -0.85 8.56
N LEU A 29 -8.78 -2.14 8.27
CA LEU A 29 -10.10 -2.62 7.87
C LEU A 29 -11.15 -2.59 8.99
N SER A 30 -10.75 -2.91 10.23
CA SER A 30 -11.66 -2.94 11.37
C SER A 30 -11.89 -1.58 12.01
N MET A 31 -11.22 -0.56 11.50
CA MET A 31 -11.17 0.78 12.06
C MET A 31 -10.70 0.85 13.52
N ARG A 32 -9.65 0.08 13.86
CA ARG A 32 -9.15 -0.06 15.24
C ARG A 32 -7.67 0.32 15.34
N PRO A 33 -7.19 0.69 16.54
CA PRO A 33 -5.76 0.85 16.78
C PRO A 33 -4.98 -0.42 16.43
N ARG A 34 -3.72 -0.26 16.03
CA ARG A 34 -2.78 -1.37 15.81
C ARG A 34 -2.41 -2.06 17.11
N GLY A 35 -2.34 -3.39 17.09
CA GLY A 35 -1.89 -4.18 18.23
C GLY A 35 -0.38 -4.01 18.47
N LEU A 36 0.40 -3.87 17.39
CA LEU A 36 1.83 -3.63 17.48
C LEU A 36 2.13 -2.13 17.63
N ASN A 37 2.82 -1.79 18.71
CA ASN A 37 3.29 -0.43 18.95
C ASN A 37 4.45 -0.08 18.01
N SER A 38 4.17 0.75 16.99
CA SER A 38 5.14 1.23 16.00
C SER A 38 6.36 1.93 16.60
N GLN A 39 6.23 2.55 17.78
CA GLN A 39 7.34 3.23 18.46
C GLN A 39 8.39 2.24 19.03
N ARG A 40 8.06 0.96 19.12
CA ARG A 40 8.95 -0.09 19.66
C ARG A 40 9.49 -1.03 18.60
N ILE A 41 9.15 -0.80 17.33
CA ILE A 41 9.59 -1.65 16.23
C ILE A 41 10.99 -1.23 15.79
N ILE A 42 12.00 -1.98 16.23
CA ILE A 42 13.41 -1.81 15.82
C ILE A 42 13.81 -3.04 15.01
N VAL A 43 13.13 -3.25 13.87
CA VAL A 43 13.39 -4.37 12.96
C VAL A 43 13.84 -3.82 11.62
N ARG A 44 14.94 -4.36 11.09
CA ARG A 44 15.47 -3.96 9.77
C ARG A 44 14.49 -4.37 8.67
N LEU A 45 14.45 -3.62 7.57
CA LEU A 45 13.69 -4.00 6.38
C LEU A 45 14.24 -5.34 5.80
N PRO A 46 13.39 -6.17 5.18
CA PRO A 46 13.85 -7.38 4.52
C PRO A 46 14.76 -7.03 3.34
N VAL A 47 15.74 -7.88 3.05
CA VAL A 47 16.57 -7.75 1.84
C VAL A 47 15.94 -8.56 0.69
N SER A 48 16.50 -8.50 -0.52
CA SER A 48 15.95 -9.22 -1.67
C SER A 48 15.98 -10.74 -1.50
N ASP A 49 15.09 -11.43 -2.21
CA ASP A 49 15.01 -12.89 -2.23
C ASP A 49 16.32 -13.50 -2.74
N GLU A 50 16.96 -12.88 -3.73
CA GLU A 50 18.24 -13.34 -4.26
C GLU A 50 19.34 -13.29 -3.19
N ALA A 51 19.43 -12.19 -2.43
CA ALA A 51 20.39 -12.06 -1.34
C ALA A 51 20.10 -13.09 -0.23
N TRP A 52 18.83 -13.30 0.12
CA TRP A 52 18.44 -14.25 1.14
C TRP A 52 18.76 -15.71 0.76
N PHE A 53 18.34 -16.14 -0.43
CA PHE A 53 18.54 -17.51 -0.91
C PHE A 53 19.99 -17.83 -1.26
N SER A 54 20.76 -16.83 -1.71
CA SER A 54 22.21 -16.99 -1.94
C SER A 54 23.05 -16.89 -0.66
N ASN A 55 22.41 -16.61 0.49
CA ASN A 55 23.11 -16.37 1.75
C ASN A 55 24.18 -15.25 1.60
N ASN A 56 23.78 -14.14 1.00
CA ASN A 56 24.63 -12.98 0.79
C ASN A 56 24.17 -11.82 1.71
N PRO A 57 24.84 -11.60 2.85
CA PRO A 57 24.48 -10.52 3.76
C PRO A 57 24.51 -9.15 3.09
N CYS A 58 23.39 -8.43 3.20
CA CYS A 58 23.26 -7.06 2.75
C CYS A 58 22.79 -6.17 3.91
N GLU A 59 23.36 -4.98 4.00
CA GLU A 59 22.89 -4.00 4.99
C GLU A 59 21.49 -3.52 4.64
N SER A 60 20.63 -3.45 5.65
CA SER A 60 19.27 -2.98 5.49
C SER A 60 18.87 -2.07 6.66
N PRO A 61 18.23 -0.93 6.40
CA PRO A 61 17.94 0.06 7.43
C PRO A 61 16.72 -0.35 8.27
N VAL A 62 16.58 0.28 9.43
CA VAL A 62 15.35 0.26 10.25
C VAL A 62 14.51 1.48 9.87
N ILE A 63 13.19 1.36 9.87
CA ILE A 63 12.31 2.51 9.64
C ILE A 63 12.46 3.50 10.82
N PRO A 64 12.78 4.78 10.57
CA PRO A 64 12.89 5.78 11.62
C PRO A 64 11.55 6.02 12.35
N LEU A 65 11.62 6.29 13.64
CA LEU A 65 10.44 6.66 14.44
C LEU A 65 9.87 8.03 14.01
N ASN A 66 10.73 8.94 13.59
CA ASN A 66 10.33 10.28 13.16
C ASN A 66 9.82 10.24 11.70
N PRO A 67 8.54 10.58 11.44
CA PRO A 67 7.96 10.56 10.09
C PRO A 67 8.78 11.35 9.06
N THR A 68 9.35 12.50 9.45
CA THR A 68 10.14 13.38 8.57
C THR A 68 11.38 12.73 7.97
N GLN A 69 11.83 11.60 8.54
CA GLN A 69 13.01 10.87 8.10
C GLN A 69 12.67 9.58 7.35
N VAL A 70 11.42 9.13 7.39
CA VAL A 70 10.97 7.86 6.80
C VAL A 70 11.18 7.85 5.29
N TRP A 71 10.82 8.95 4.61
CA TRP A 71 10.84 9.01 3.14
C TRP A 71 12.22 8.80 2.51
N ARG A 72 13.30 9.09 3.26
CA ARG A 72 14.69 9.00 2.77
C ARG A 72 15.39 7.70 3.15
N VAL A 73 14.76 6.83 3.96
CA VAL A 73 15.43 5.67 4.58
C VAL A 73 16.05 4.71 3.56
N LEU A 74 15.49 4.60 2.35
CA LEU A 74 15.98 3.71 1.29
C LEU A 74 16.76 4.42 0.16
N LEU A 75 16.89 5.75 0.18
CA LEU A 75 17.57 6.49 -0.89
C LEU A 75 19.03 6.09 -0.99
N ASP A 76 19.75 6.17 0.12
CA ASP A 76 21.18 5.88 0.20
C ASP A 76 21.49 4.46 0.70
N SER A 77 20.44 3.67 0.96
CA SER A 77 20.56 2.28 1.41
C SER A 77 21.10 1.36 0.30
N PRO A 78 21.99 0.40 0.59
CA PRO A 78 22.36 -0.64 -0.38
C PRO A 78 21.22 -1.61 -0.65
N ASN A 79 20.25 -1.74 0.28
CA ASN A 79 19.02 -2.47 0.04
C ASN A 79 18.12 -1.71 -0.95
N LYS A 80 18.01 -2.25 -2.16
CA LYS A 80 17.21 -1.71 -3.27
C LYS A 80 15.95 -2.51 -3.57
N ASP A 81 15.63 -3.48 -2.75
CA ASP A 81 14.53 -4.43 -2.94
C ASP A 81 13.15 -3.77 -2.96
N GLU A 82 12.30 -4.13 -3.93
CA GLU A 82 10.98 -3.53 -4.10
C GLU A 82 10.04 -3.78 -2.91
N ARG A 83 10.16 -4.93 -2.22
CA ARG A 83 9.36 -5.22 -1.02
C ARG A 83 9.74 -4.29 0.13
N ALA A 84 11.03 -3.98 0.31
CA ALA A 84 11.47 -3.01 1.31
C ALA A 84 10.85 -1.61 1.07
N TRP A 85 10.80 -1.16 -0.19
CA TRP A 85 10.15 0.10 -0.55
C TRP A 85 8.63 0.06 -0.32
N PHE A 86 7.99 -1.06 -0.65
CA PHE A 86 6.57 -1.25 -0.37
C PHE A 86 6.27 -1.16 1.14
N LEU A 87 7.09 -1.77 2.00
CA LEU A 87 6.90 -1.71 3.45
C LEU A 87 6.98 -0.27 3.99
N VAL A 88 7.83 0.58 3.41
CA VAL A 88 7.87 2.01 3.75
C VAL A 88 6.57 2.71 3.32
N ALA A 89 6.03 2.40 2.14
CA ALA A 89 4.72 2.91 1.71
C ALA A 89 3.59 2.47 2.66
N ASN A 90 3.57 1.19 3.03
CA ASN A 90 2.58 0.64 3.96
C ASN A 90 2.71 1.25 5.37
N TYR A 91 3.93 1.54 5.81
CA TYR A 91 4.16 2.24 7.08
C TYR A 91 3.62 3.66 7.06
N LEU A 92 3.85 4.42 5.99
CA LEU A 92 3.31 5.77 5.82
C LEU A 92 1.77 5.76 5.76
N MET A 93 1.19 4.78 5.07
CA MET A 93 -0.26 4.52 5.10
C MET A 93 -0.75 4.34 6.54
N ALA A 94 -0.11 3.45 7.30
CA ALA A 94 -0.51 3.20 8.69
C ALA A 94 -0.45 4.47 9.55
N LEU A 95 0.56 5.32 9.37
CA LEU A 95 0.66 6.61 10.08
C LEU A 95 -0.43 7.60 9.68
N ALA A 96 -0.81 7.65 8.40
CA ALA A 96 -1.90 8.49 7.91
C ALA A 96 -3.24 8.00 8.45
N TYR A 97 -3.45 6.68 8.45
CA TYR A 97 -4.63 6.06 9.02
C TYR A 97 -4.77 6.33 10.52
N GLU A 98 -3.71 6.17 11.32
CA GLU A 98 -3.72 6.49 12.75
C GLU A 98 -4.03 7.96 13.03
N ALA A 99 -3.53 8.85 12.17
CA ALA A 99 -3.86 10.27 12.24
C ALA A 99 -5.35 10.50 11.95
N ALA A 100 -5.95 9.73 11.04
CA ALA A 100 -7.37 9.80 10.72
C ALA A 100 -8.29 9.20 11.78
N SER A 101 -7.86 8.15 12.46
CA SER A 101 -8.67 7.42 13.44
C SER A 101 -8.78 8.10 14.81
N GLY A 102 -8.39 9.38 14.93
CA GLY A 102 -8.61 10.19 16.13
C GLY A 102 -7.44 10.30 17.10
N GLN A 103 -6.20 9.94 16.71
CA GLN A 103 -5.04 10.37 17.48
C GLN A 103 -4.85 11.88 17.31
N GLN A 104 -5.00 12.63 18.39
CA GLN A 104 -4.84 14.08 18.41
C GLN A 104 -3.37 14.44 18.15
N LYS A 105 -3.03 14.68 16.88
CA LYS A 105 -1.73 15.19 16.45
C LYS A 105 -1.76 16.71 16.37
N SER A 106 -0.64 17.35 16.61
CA SER A 106 -0.45 18.78 16.36
C SER A 106 -0.49 19.08 14.85
N GLN A 107 -0.85 20.31 14.48
CA GLN A 107 -0.84 20.76 13.08
C GLN A 107 0.53 20.54 12.41
N ARG A 108 1.61 20.69 13.19
CA ARG A 108 2.98 20.44 12.73
C ARG A 108 3.20 18.98 12.36
N GLU A 109 2.75 18.04 13.20
CA GLU A 109 2.90 16.60 12.92
C GLU A 109 2.11 16.15 11.69
N TYR A 110 0.93 16.74 11.44
CA TYR A 110 0.19 16.51 10.20
C TYR A 110 0.96 17.00 8.97
N SER A 111 1.50 18.23 9.04
CA SER A 111 2.30 18.80 7.96
C SER A 111 3.57 17.98 7.67
N ASP A 112 4.25 17.55 8.73
CA ASP A 112 5.45 16.70 8.66
C ASP A 112 5.15 15.34 8.00
N LEU A 113 4.03 14.72 8.37
CA LEU A 113 3.57 13.47 7.77
C LEU A 113 3.18 13.67 6.29
N ALA A 114 2.42 14.71 5.96
CA ALA A 114 2.03 15.03 4.59
C ALA A 114 3.24 15.32 3.69
N SER A 115 4.22 16.06 4.19
CA SER A 115 5.49 16.32 3.51
C SER A 115 6.25 15.02 3.25
N SER A 116 6.33 14.14 4.25
CA SER A 116 7.02 12.85 4.13
C SER A 116 6.38 11.93 3.08
N ILE A 117 5.05 11.87 3.05
CA ILE A 117 4.29 11.11 2.03
C ILE A 117 4.53 11.69 0.64
N THR A 118 4.54 13.02 0.51
CA THR A 118 4.81 13.72 -0.76
C THR A 118 6.22 13.42 -1.26
N TYR A 119 7.23 13.59 -0.40
CA TYR A 119 8.63 13.33 -0.76
C TYR A 119 8.87 11.87 -1.11
N PHE A 120 8.26 10.94 -0.36
CA PHE A 120 8.37 9.52 -0.66
C PHE A 120 7.68 9.17 -1.98
N SER A 121 6.50 9.71 -2.25
CA SER A 121 5.79 9.52 -3.53
C SER A 121 6.61 10.00 -4.72
N HIS A 122 7.29 11.15 -4.59
CA HIS A 122 8.23 11.61 -5.61
C HIS A 122 9.45 10.68 -5.77
N ALA A 123 10.04 10.20 -4.67
CA ALA A 123 11.16 9.25 -4.71
C ALA A 123 10.76 7.94 -5.43
N VAL A 124 9.57 7.41 -5.12
CA VAL A 124 9.00 6.23 -5.79
C VAL A 124 8.74 6.51 -7.26
N SER A 125 8.13 7.64 -7.61
CA SER A 125 7.85 8.00 -9.01
C SER A 125 9.13 8.14 -9.84
N ARG A 126 10.23 8.62 -9.26
CA ARG A 126 11.53 8.70 -9.94
C ARG A 126 12.16 7.33 -10.17
N ARG A 127 11.98 6.39 -9.24
CA ARG A 127 12.66 5.08 -9.27
C ARG A 127 11.84 3.98 -9.95
N TYR A 128 10.55 3.97 -9.67
CA TYR A 128 9.56 2.97 -10.07
C TYR A 128 8.36 3.63 -10.78
N GLY A 129 8.61 4.71 -11.52
CA GLY A 129 7.56 5.45 -12.23
C GLY A 129 6.87 4.57 -13.25
N LEU A 130 5.54 4.45 -13.15
CA LEU A 130 4.76 3.56 -14.01
C LEU A 130 4.77 3.97 -15.48
N GLU A 131 4.97 5.26 -15.78
CA GLU A 131 5.00 5.79 -17.14
C GLU A 131 6.42 5.84 -17.71
N THR A 132 7.40 6.19 -16.89
CA THR A 132 8.81 6.34 -17.32
C THR A 132 9.54 5.01 -17.38
N LYS A 133 9.20 4.09 -16.47
CA LYS A 133 9.80 2.76 -16.35
C LYS A 133 8.73 1.75 -15.93
N PRO A 134 7.78 1.41 -16.82
CA PRO A 134 6.70 0.47 -16.50
C PRO A 134 7.26 -0.87 -16.02
N PRO A 135 6.65 -1.50 -15.00
CA PRO A 135 7.06 -2.81 -14.55
C PRO A 135 6.82 -3.85 -15.65
N VAL A 136 7.83 -4.70 -15.90
CA VAL A 136 7.74 -5.76 -16.90
C VAL A 136 7.30 -7.05 -16.21
N PHE A 137 6.18 -7.61 -16.66
CA PHE A 137 5.63 -8.85 -16.12
C PHE A 137 6.12 -10.06 -16.91
N THR A 138 6.92 -10.89 -16.25
CA THR A 138 7.38 -12.18 -16.76
C THR A 138 7.38 -13.19 -15.62
N ALA A 139 7.52 -14.48 -15.93
CA ALA A 139 7.68 -15.53 -14.92
C ALA A 139 8.82 -15.29 -13.91
N ARG A 140 9.82 -14.45 -14.23
CA ARG A 140 10.94 -14.13 -13.33
C ARG A 140 10.77 -12.82 -12.57
N THR A 141 9.97 -11.88 -13.08
CA THR A 141 9.93 -10.49 -12.59
C THR A 141 8.58 -10.10 -11.99
N PHE A 142 7.55 -10.95 -12.11
CA PHE A 142 6.20 -10.62 -11.68
C PHE A 142 6.11 -10.28 -10.19
N ALA A 143 6.90 -10.92 -9.32
CA ALA A 143 6.89 -10.64 -7.89
C ALA A 143 7.32 -9.20 -7.60
N ASN A 144 8.44 -8.76 -8.18
CA ASN A 144 8.96 -7.40 -8.03
C ASN A 144 8.02 -6.38 -8.67
N ALA A 145 7.46 -6.71 -9.85
CA ALA A 145 6.45 -5.90 -10.51
C ALA A 145 5.20 -5.71 -9.64
N ASN A 146 4.73 -6.77 -8.96
CA ASN A 146 3.60 -6.70 -8.04
C ASN A 146 3.90 -5.79 -6.84
N TRP A 147 5.12 -5.80 -6.28
CA TRP A 147 5.51 -4.87 -5.22
C TRP A 147 5.49 -3.42 -5.69
N ILE A 148 5.91 -3.15 -6.93
CA ILE A 148 5.83 -1.80 -7.52
C ILE A 148 4.37 -1.35 -7.63
N ILE A 149 3.48 -2.18 -8.18
CA ILE A 149 2.05 -1.84 -8.29
C ILE A 149 1.45 -1.62 -6.89
N GLY A 150 1.69 -2.52 -5.95
CA GLY A 150 1.20 -2.41 -4.57
C GLY A 150 1.69 -1.16 -3.85
N MET A 151 2.93 -0.73 -4.11
CA MET A 151 3.49 0.50 -3.56
C MET A 151 2.74 1.74 -4.08
N HIS A 152 2.45 1.80 -5.37
CA HIS A 152 1.64 2.88 -5.96
C HIS A 152 0.21 2.88 -5.42
N LEU A 153 -0.42 1.70 -5.28
CA LEU A 153 -1.74 1.57 -4.67
C LEU A 153 -1.75 2.09 -3.22
N MET A 154 -0.75 1.73 -2.41
CA MET A 154 -0.62 2.24 -1.04
C MET A 154 -0.47 3.75 -1.02
N LEU A 155 0.36 4.32 -1.89
CA LEU A 155 0.56 5.77 -1.93
C LEU A 155 -0.69 6.52 -2.37
N ALA A 156 -1.40 6.02 -3.38
CA ALA A 156 -2.67 6.61 -3.82
C ALA A 156 -3.71 6.61 -2.69
N ASN A 157 -3.84 5.51 -1.95
CA ASN A 157 -4.71 5.48 -0.76
C ASN A 157 -4.21 6.42 0.34
N THR A 158 -2.90 6.50 0.56
CA THR A 158 -2.32 7.31 1.64
C THR A 158 -2.60 8.79 1.38
N GLN A 159 -2.46 9.22 0.13
CA GLN A 159 -2.78 10.55 -0.32
C GLN A 159 -4.28 10.84 -0.19
N ALA A 160 -5.15 9.89 -0.57
CA ALA A 160 -6.60 10.03 -0.38
C ALA A 160 -6.98 10.19 1.11
N CYS A 161 -6.38 9.39 2.00
CA CYS A 161 -6.56 9.50 3.45
C CYS A 161 -6.14 10.88 3.96
N LEU A 162 -4.97 11.38 3.54
CA LEU A 162 -4.49 12.72 3.93
C LEU A 162 -5.41 13.82 3.42
N GLN A 163 -5.87 13.74 2.17
CA GLN A 163 -6.75 14.76 1.61
C GLN A 163 -7.98 14.92 2.48
N ILE A 164 -8.56 13.85 3.01
CA ILE A 164 -9.73 13.92 3.90
C ILE A 164 -9.42 14.56 5.24
N LEU A 165 -8.21 14.34 5.76
CA LEU A 165 -7.75 14.97 6.99
C LEU A 165 -7.46 16.46 6.82
N THR A 166 -7.05 16.87 5.62
CA THR A 166 -6.61 18.25 5.34
C THR A 166 -7.64 19.08 4.57
N ALA A 167 -8.65 18.46 3.95
CA ALA A 167 -9.57 19.14 3.05
C ALA A 167 -10.59 19.97 3.81
N THR A 168 -10.67 21.25 3.43
CA THR A 168 -11.92 22.02 3.41
C THR A 168 -12.77 21.58 2.21
N PRO A 169 -14.12 21.59 2.31
CA PRO A 169 -15.04 20.77 1.49
C PRO A 169 -15.13 21.03 -0.03
N ALA A 170 -14.21 21.78 -0.66
CA ALA A 170 -14.40 22.32 -2.01
C ALA A 170 -13.51 21.74 -3.13
N SER A 171 -12.44 20.99 -2.86
CA SER A 171 -11.53 20.54 -3.94
C SER A 171 -10.77 19.25 -3.59
N GLY A 172 -11.00 18.14 -4.32
CA GLY A 172 -10.03 17.04 -4.27
C GLY A 172 -10.44 15.63 -4.72
N PHE A 173 -11.73 15.29 -4.82
CA PHE A 173 -12.08 13.87 -4.98
C PHE A 173 -11.95 13.29 -6.41
N ALA A 174 -11.93 14.14 -7.45
CA ALA A 174 -11.85 13.67 -8.84
C ALA A 174 -10.47 13.10 -9.22
N THR A 175 -9.38 13.63 -8.66
CA THR A 175 -8.01 13.22 -8.98
C THR A 175 -7.67 11.81 -8.48
N ILE A 176 -8.30 11.35 -7.39
CA ILE A 176 -8.07 10.01 -6.83
C ILE A 176 -8.49 8.92 -7.82
N GLY A 177 -9.64 9.08 -8.49
CA GLY A 177 -10.13 8.06 -9.42
C GLY A 177 -9.22 7.86 -10.63
N ASP A 178 -8.68 8.96 -11.17
CA ASP A 178 -7.80 8.91 -12.34
C ASP A 178 -6.47 8.23 -12.01
N ASP A 179 -5.94 8.44 -10.81
CA ASP A 179 -4.71 7.78 -10.35
C ASP A 179 -4.86 6.25 -10.25
N TYR A 180 -6.01 5.75 -9.77
CA TYR A 180 -6.26 4.30 -9.69
C TYR A 180 -6.32 3.66 -11.08
N SER A 181 -7.12 4.20 -12.00
CA SER A 181 -7.20 3.63 -13.36
C SER A 181 -5.83 3.51 -14.00
N ARG A 182 -4.99 4.55 -13.87
CA ARG A 182 -3.62 4.55 -14.38
C ARG A 182 -2.78 3.44 -13.75
N ILE A 183 -2.85 3.26 -12.43
CA ILE A 183 -2.09 2.20 -11.73
C ILE A 183 -2.57 0.81 -12.17
N LEU A 184 -3.89 0.60 -12.15
CA LEU A 184 -4.53 -0.68 -12.43
C LEU A 184 -4.33 -1.12 -13.88
N ASN A 185 -4.35 -0.20 -14.84
CA ASN A 185 -4.07 -0.47 -16.26
C ASN A 185 -2.62 -0.95 -16.51
N ARG A 186 -1.71 -0.78 -15.55
CA ARG A 186 -0.34 -1.29 -15.64
C ARG A 186 -0.19 -2.67 -15.02
N TRP A 187 -1.21 -3.21 -14.36
CA TRP A 187 -1.15 -4.51 -13.71
C TRP A 187 -1.52 -5.63 -14.68
N HIS A 188 -0.57 -6.50 -14.98
CA HIS A 188 -0.84 -7.61 -15.89
C HIS A 188 -1.82 -8.63 -15.27
N PRO A 189 -2.97 -8.93 -15.90
CA PRO A 189 -4.05 -9.71 -15.29
C PRO A 189 -3.64 -11.09 -14.77
N GLU A 190 -2.78 -11.81 -15.51
CA GLU A 190 -2.31 -13.14 -15.12
C GLU A 190 -1.52 -13.17 -13.81
N TYR A 191 -0.93 -12.04 -13.41
CA TYR A 191 -0.06 -11.96 -12.23
C TYR A 191 -0.73 -11.29 -11.03
N ILE A 192 -1.96 -10.78 -11.18
CA ILE A 192 -2.73 -10.16 -10.10
C ILE A 192 -2.94 -11.15 -8.96
N ALA A 193 -3.38 -12.38 -9.29
CA ALA A 193 -3.69 -13.41 -8.29
C ALA A 193 -2.47 -13.78 -7.40
N PHE A 194 -1.25 -13.67 -7.94
CA PHE A 194 -0.01 -13.96 -7.21
C PHE A 194 0.52 -12.78 -6.38
N SER A 195 -0.23 -11.69 -6.33
CA SER A 195 0.15 -10.50 -5.58
C SER A 195 -0.14 -10.66 -4.09
N HIS A 196 0.45 -9.76 -3.29
CA HIS A 196 0.17 -9.74 -1.86
C HIS A 196 -1.34 -9.50 -1.60
N PRO A 197 -2.02 -10.36 -0.82
CA PRO A 197 -3.48 -10.34 -0.70
C PRO A 197 -4.02 -9.02 -0.15
N PHE A 198 -3.23 -8.29 0.65
CA PHE A 198 -3.66 -7.02 1.24
C PHE A 198 -3.79 -5.88 0.22
N PHE A 199 -3.23 -6.03 -0.99
CA PHE A 199 -3.48 -5.07 -2.07
C PHE A 199 -4.95 -5.06 -2.47
N ALA A 200 -5.68 -6.17 -2.33
CA ALA A 200 -7.11 -6.21 -2.58
C ALA A 200 -7.88 -5.22 -1.68
N GLY A 201 -7.42 -5.00 -0.44
CA GLY A 201 -8.03 -4.02 0.47
C GLY A 201 -7.89 -2.57 0.01
N THR A 202 -6.86 -2.25 -0.78
CA THR A 202 -6.66 -0.90 -1.35
C THR A 202 -7.77 -0.50 -2.33
N LEU A 203 -8.48 -1.49 -2.89
CA LEU A 203 -9.57 -1.28 -3.84
C LEU A 203 -10.88 -0.91 -3.13
N LEU A 204 -10.93 -1.01 -1.80
CA LEU A 204 -12.09 -0.63 -0.99
C LEU A 204 -12.08 0.86 -0.61
N SER A 205 -11.05 1.61 -1.01
CA SER A 205 -10.85 3.01 -0.63
C SER A 205 -12.05 3.91 -0.93
N ALA A 206 -12.76 3.67 -2.03
CA ALA A 206 -13.99 4.37 -2.39
C ALA A 206 -15.13 4.21 -1.36
N ARG A 207 -15.09 3.16 -0.52
CA ARG A 207 -16.01 2.96 0.61
C ARG A 207 -15.52 3.62 1.88
N THR A 208 -14.22 3.52 2.15
CA THR A 208 -13.61 4.13 3.34
C THR A 208 -13.74 5.65 3.28
N TYR A 209 -13.75 6.19 2.06
CA TYR A 209 -13.69 7.60 1.76
C TYR A 209 -14.69 7.98 0.65
N PRO A 210 -16.00 7.93 0.93
CA PRO A 210 -17.02 8.21 -0.08
C PRO A 210 -16.92 9.67 -0.55
N SER A 211 -16.91 9.87 -1.86
CA SER A 211 -16.98 11.22 -2.43
C SER A 211 -18.31 11.88 -2.05
N THR A 212 -18.25 13.14 -1.62
CA THR A 212 -19.44 13.95 -1.32
C THR A 212 -20.14 14.47 -2.58
N SER A 213 -19.58 14.23 -3.78
CA SER A 213 -20.18 14.68 -5.03
C SER A 213 -21.40 13.82 -5.39
N SER A 214 -22.57 14.47 -5.46
CA SER A 214 -23.85 13.86 -5.84
C SER A 214 -23.94 13.43 -7.30
N SER A 215 -22.98 13.81 -8.16
CA SER A 215 -22.89 13.32 -9.55
C SER A 215 -21.83 12.20 -9.67
N ARG A 216 -22.26 11.00 -10.09
CA ARG A 216 -21.33 9.94 -10.49
C ARG A 216 -20.82 10.26 -11.89
N SER A 217 -19.52 10.53 -12.02
CA SER A 217 -18.88 10.62 -13.34
C SER A 217 -18.78 9.24 -14.00
N LEU A 218 -18.75 9.19 -15.33
CA LEU A 218 -18.51 7.96 -16.10
C LEU A 218 -17.17 7.29 -15.72
N SER A 219 -16.15 8.10 -15.42
CA SER A 219 -14.85 7.63 -14.92
C SER A 219 -14.95 6.90 -13.58
N SER A 220 -15.82 7.36 -12.68
CA SER A 220 -16.08 6.69 -11.40
C SER A 220 -16.71 5.31 -11.60
N SER A 221 -17.63 5.16 -12.57
CA SER A 221 -18.23 3.86 -12.91
C SER A 221 -17.20 2.88 -13.50
N CYS A 222 -16.35 3.35 -14.43
CA CYS A 222 -15.32 2.51 -15.04
C CYS A 222 -14.30 2.01 -14.00
N ASN A 223 -13.89 2.88 -13.08
CA ASN A 223 -13.02 2.51 -11.96
C ASN A 223 -13.65 1.46 -11.05
N GLN A 224 -14.97 1.48 -10.91
CA GLN A 224 -15.68 0.51 -10.08
C GLN A 224 -15.69 -0.88 -10.70
N GLU A 225 -16.00 -0.97 -11.99
CA GLU A 225 -15.97 -2.23 -12.74
C GLU A 225 -14.56 -2.80 -12.80
N LEU A 226 -13.55 -1.95 -13.03
CA LEU A 226 -12.15 -2.36 -13.01
C LEU A 226 -11.74 -2.89 -11.64
N SER A 227 -12.14 -2.23 -10.55
CA SER A 227 -11.85 -2.71 -9.19
C SER A 227 -12.52 -4.06 -8.91
N ALA A 228 -13.77 -4.26 -9.34
CA ALA A 228 -14.48 -5.52 -9.20
C ALA A 228 -13.82 -6.65 -10.02
N LEU A 229 -13.35 -6.34 -11.24
CA LEU A 229 -12.60 -7.28 -12.07
C LEU A 229 -11.28 -7.69 -11.39
N ILE A 230 -10.54 -6.74 -10.81
CA ILE A 230 -9.28 -7.06 -10.12
C ILE A 230 -9.54 -7.89 -8.87
N LEU A 231 -10.60 -7.59 -8.11
CA LEU A 231 -11.01 -8.42 -6.97
C LEU A 231 -11.39 -9.85 -7.40
N SER A 232 -12.00 -10.03 -8.59
CA SER A 232 -12.28 -11.37 -9.12
C SER A 232 -10.99 -12.12 -9.50
N HIS A 233 -9.97 -11.42 -10.01
CA HIS A 233 -8.64 -12.02 -10.19
C HIS A 233 -8.01 -12.45 -8.85
N PHE A 234 -8.07 -11.63 -7.80
CA PHE A 234 -7.63 -12.03 -6.46
C PHE A 234 -8.38 -13.26 -5.96
N ALA A 235 -9.69 -13.34 -6.19
CA ALA A 235 -10.55 -14.45 -5.78
C ALA A 235 -10.17 -15.81 -6.37
N THR A 236 -9.42 -15.83 -7.48
CA THR A 236 -8.95 -17.09 -8.10
C THR A 236 -7.92 -17.83 -7.24
N PHE A 237 -7.23 -17.13 -6.33
CA PHE A 237 -6.18 -17.70 -5.49
C PHE A 237 -6.37 -17.40 -4.00
N TRP A 238 -6.86 -16.21 -3.67
CA TRP A 238 -7.09 -15.76 -2.30
C TRP A 238 -8.57 -15.68 -1.98
N GLU A 239 -9.04 -16.43 -0.97
CA GLU A 239 -10.42 -16.33 -0.47
C GLU A 239 -10.80 -14.90 -0.05
N LEU A 240 -9.81 -14.12 0.42
CA LEU A 240 -9.98 -12.71 0.72
C LEU A 240 -10.54 -11.94 -0.47
N GLY A 241 -10.14 -12.26 -1.70
CA GLY A 241 -10.68 -11.62 -2.91
C GLY A 241 -12.20 -11.85 -3.05
N SER A 242 -12.67 -13.06 -2.80
CA SER A 242 -14.11 -13.40 -2.82
C SER A 242 -14.88 -12.65 -1.73
N VAL A 243 -14.32 -12.61 -0.51
CA VAL A 243 -14.92 -11.86 0.61
C VAL A 243 -15.02 -10.38 0.26
N LEU A 244 -13.94 -9.78 -0.22
CA LEU A 244 -13.90 -8.37 -0.56
C LEU A 244 -14.75 -8.02 -1.77
N LEU A 245 -14.87 -8.89 -2.77
CA LEU A 245 -15.78 -8.72 -3.91
C LEU A 245 -17.25 -8.77 -3.47
N GLY A 246 -17.61 -9.79 -2.67
CA GLY A 246 -18.96 -9.96 -2.14
C GLY A 246 -19.34 -8.84 -1.16
N GLU A 247 -18.37 -8.35 -0.39
CA GLU A 247 -18.51 -7.06 0.25
C GLU A 247 -18.75 -6.01 -0.81
N TYR A 248 -17.76 -5.66 -1.66
CA TYR A 248 -17.76 -4.60 -2.69
C TYR A 248 -19.14 -4.42 -3.34
N ILE A 249 -19.71 -5.48 -3.91
CA ILE A 249 -21.03 -5.51 -4.55
C ILE A 249 -22.16 -5.04 -3.60
N ARG A 250 -22.20 -5.51 -2.34
CA ARG A 250 -23.24 -5.16 -1.37
C ARG A 250 -23.35 -3.67 -1.04
N PHE A 251 -22.23 -2.93 -0.99
CA PHE A 251 -22.27 -1.47 -0.79
C PHE A 251 -22.94 -0.78 -1.97
N TYR A 252 -22.58 -1.17 -3.20
CA TYR A 252 -23.14 -0.52 -4.37
C TYR A 252 -24.63 -0.81 -4.55
N ILE A 253 -25.08 -2.03 -4.28
CA ILE A 253 -26.51 -2.35 -4.26
C ILE A 253 -27.24 -1.43 -3.25
N LYS A 254 -26.69 -1.25 -2.05
CA LYS A 254 -27.28 -0.35 -1.03
C LYS A 254 -27.27 1.12 -1.46
N THR A 255 -26.20 1.60 -2.09
CA THR A 255 -26.07 2.99 -2.58
C THR A 255 -26.97 3.29 -3.78
N ILE A 256 -27.32 2.29 -4.59
CA ILE A 256 -28.26 2.45 -5.72
C ILE A 256 -29.71 2.51 -5.24
N HIS A 257 -30.08 1.76 -4.20
CA HIS A 257 -31.44 1.77 -3.64
C HIS A 257 -31.72 2.94 -2.68
N SER A 258 -30.71 3.74 -2.33
CA SER A 258 -30.84 4.91 -1.46
C SER A 258 -30.90 6.25 -2.23
N VAL A 259 -31.02 6.21 -3.56
CA VAL A 259 -31.23 7.36 -4.46
C VAL A 259 -32.59 7.19 -5.11
#